data_AF-A0A099WCW6-F1
#
_entry.id   AF-A0A099WCW6-F1
#
_cell.length_a   1.000
_cell.length_b   1.000
_cell.length_c   1.000
_cell.angle_alpha   90.00
_cell.angle_beta   90.00
_cell.angle_gamma   90.00
#
_symmetry.space_group_name_H-M   'P 1'
#
loop_
_entity.id
_entity.type
_entity.pdbx_description
1 polymer ?
#
loop_
_entity_poly.entity_id
_entity_poly.type
_entity_poly.pdbx_seq_one_letter_code
_entity_poly.pdbx_strand_id
1 'polypeptide(L)'
;MGERYLKYYLQEPIRKNSVVIVSDHEGFIEGIMEHPIFAGMSLESLSDKTLASAAYVVSDGAMPSYFIKKDGQTYSHFYRGKPLEPLLVRSLLHADYIVTDGELPANLQGVIPGTVITSQQWETGSLPAKRENDSKKTILMYCGGFKNNGITTSAINLLHNLDYERYRVIVMDTEALHDDCKRNFEKLDPRVLRVTVVGGMLRTAAESKAEERLFTASHELYVEFGPEGFLEDEVKRLYQRELRRILGKTKIDIAIDFDGYFKYWTLLLATSGANRKLIYQHNEMMQEYRKKLGVDYKHRVDLNVIFLLYNSFDKIVSVAEHTRDLNEAKLRHLVENSSEKMVYVHNSLDYEAVLKAADEAPDVELDKDSFYFVTMGRLSPEKNQRVLIEAFKEVVAKRHEAKLVLIGNGELKEELAEVIGKLGLEKHVTLLGQVVNPFPLLKQCDVFILPSNHEGQPMVLLEALILRKAIVATDIPGSRSILEDGYGLLIPNSKEHLEDGMLRALNGEVPTKEFDYVTYNQHAMEMFYGMLE
;
A
#
# COMPACT_ATOMS: atom_id res chain seq x y z
N MET A 1 -15.84 -23.59 2.95
CA MET A 1 -15.34 -22.60 1.94
C MET A 1 -14.02 -23.00 1.28
N GLY A 2 -13.07 -23.66 1.98
CA GLY A 2 -11.73 -23.98 1.43
C GLY A 2 -11.64 -25.09 0.37
N GLU A 3 -12.51 -26.12 0.40
CA GLU A 3 -12.42 -27.24 -0.57
C GLU A 3 -12.89 -26.88 -2.00
N ARG A 4 -13.64 -25.77 -2.15
CA ARG A 4 -14.25 -25.37 -3.43
C ARG A 4 -13.27 -24.68 -4.39
N TYR A 5 -12.19 -24.10 -3.89
CA TYR A 5 -11.18 -23.39 -4.70
C TYR A 5 -10.11 -24.31 -5.30
N LEU A 6 -9.93 -25.53 -4.75
CA LEU A 6 -8.83 -26.44 -5.11
C LEU A 6 -8.97 -27.09 -6.49
N LYS A 7 -10.19 -27.39 -6.93
CA LYS A 7 -10.43 -28.18 -8.16
C LYS A 7 -10.05 -27.47 -9.47
N TYR A 8 -9.87 -26.15 -9.47
CA TYR A 8 -9.49 -25.41 -10.69
C TYR A 8 -7.97 -25.37 -10.93
N TYR A 9 -7.15 -25.61 -9.89
CA TYR A 9 -5.69 -25.50 -9.97
C TYR A 9 -4.97 -26.82 -10.17
N LEU A 10 -5.67 -27.94 -10.04
CA LEU A 10 -5.12 -29.28 -10.30
C LEU A 10 -5.56 -29.70 -11.71
N GLN A 11 -4.57 -29.90 -12.57
CA GLN A 11 -4.75 -30.31 -13.97
C GLN A 11 -5.48 -31.66 -14.00
N GLU A 12 -6.75 -31.72 -14.46
CA GLU A 12 -7.49 -32.88 -15.07
C GLU A 12 -9.04 -32.58 -15.15
N PRO A 13 -9.82 -33.27 -16.02
CA PRO A 13 -10.99 -32.70 -16.70
C PRO A 13 -12.36 -32.90 -16.01
N ILE A 14 -13.31 -31.99 -16.26
CA ILE A 14 -14.70 -32.05 -15.73
C ILE A 14 -15.74 -32.25 -16.86
N ARG A 15 -16.57 -33.31 -16.77
CA ARG A 15 -17.91 -33.54 -17.42
C ARG A 15 -18.70 -34.58 -16.56
N LYS A 16 -20.04 -34.68 -16.44
CA LYS A 16 -21.25 -34.23 -17.18
C LYS A 16 -22.47 -34.15 -16.21
N ASN A 17 -23.49 -33.33 -16.54
CA ASN A 17 -24.80 -33.01 -15.92
C ASN A 17 -24.89 -31.62 -15.25
N SER A 18 -25.89 -30.87 -15.67
CA SER A 18 -25.68 -29.54 -16.24
C SER A 18 -26.69 -28.54 -15.69
N VAL A 19 -26.17 -27.50 -15.03
CA VAL A 19 -26.84 -26.27 -14.59
C VAL A 19 -27.52 -26.38 -13.22
N VAL A 20 -27.00 -25.60 -12.27
CA VAL A 20 -27.61 -25.29 -10.98
C VAL A 20 -28.00 -23.82 -11.01
N ILE A 21 -29.25 -23.48 -10.70
CA ILE A 21 -29.74 -22.10 -10.60
C ILE A 21 -30.21 -21.90 -9.17
N VAL A 22 -29.67 -20.88 -8.49
CA VAL A 22 -30.04 -20.47 -7.13
C VAL A 22 -30.62 -19.07 -7.25
N SER A 23 -31.91 -18.93 -6.95
CA SER A 23 -32.63 -17.67 -7.11
C SER A 23 -33.32 -17.23 -5.81
N ASP A 24 -33.18 -15.98 -5.37
CA ASP A 24 -34.02 -15.31 -4.37
C ASP A 24 -35.03 -14.32 -4.99
N HIS A 25 -34.97 -14.10 -6.30
CA HIS A 25 -35.91 -13.28 -7.06
C HIS A 25 -37.10 -14.08 -7.62
N GLU A 26 -38.31 -13.73 -7.19
CA GLU A 26 -39.55 -14.21 -7.84
C GLU A 26 -39.54 -13.84 -9.34
N GLY A 27 -39.74 -14.84 -10.21
CA GLY A 27 -39.83 -14.69 -11.67
C GLY A 27 -38.51 -14.87 -12.46
N PHE A 28 -37.35 -14.92 -11.81
CA PHE A 28 -36.06 -15.11 -12.50
C PHE A 28 -35.90 -16.51 -13.11
N ILE A 29 -36.35 -17.54 -12.39
CA ILE A 29 -36.32 -18.94 -12.86
C ILE A 29 -37.19 -19.09 -14.11
N GLU A 30 -38.34 -18.44 -14.17
CA GLU A 30 -39.28 -18.50 -15.30
C GLU A 30 -38.63 -17.89 -16.56
N GLY A 31 -37.99 -16.73 -16.45
CA GLY A 31 -37.26 -16.11 -17.57
C GLY A 31 -36.06 -16.91 -18.08
N ILE A 32 -35.36 -17.64 -17.20
CA ILE A 32 -34.28 -18.55 -17.62
C ILE A 32 -34.83 -19.78 -18.35
N MET A 33 -35.95 -20.34 -17.90
CA MET A 33 -36.54 -21.54 -18.52
C MET A 33 -37.08 -21.27 -19.93
N GLU A 34 -37.42 -20.03 -20.24
CA GLU A 34 -37.83 -19.59 -21.58
C GLU A 34 -36.63 -19.35 -22.53
N HIS A 35 -35.41 -19.26 -21.99
CA HIS A 35 -34.23 -18.96 -22.79
C HIS A 35 -33.79 -20.21 -23.59
N PRO A 36 -33.49 -20.09 -24.90
CA PRO A 36 -33.26 -21.24 -25.80
C PRO A 36 -32.17 -22.22 -25.36
N ILE A 37 -31.19 -21.75 -24.58
CA ILE A 37 -30.11 -22.57 -24.00
C ILE A 37 -30.62 -23.60 -22.98
N PHE A 38 -31.74 -23.32 -22.30
CA PHE A 38 -32.28 -24.14 -21.21
C PHE A 38 -33.59 -24.87 -21.58
N ALA A 39 -34.03 -24.76 -22.84
CA ALA A 39 -35.21 -25.43 -23.34
C ALA A 39 -35.10 -26.96 -23.20
N GLY A 40 -36.02 -27.57 -22.45
CA GLY A 40 -36.09 -29.02 -22.23
C GLY A 40 -35.40 -29.56 -20.97
N MET A 41 -34.96 -28.70 -20.05
CA MET A 41 -34.39 -29.11 -18.74
C MET A 41 -35.47 -29.30 -17.66
N SER A 42 -35.23 -30.14 -16.64
CA SER A 42 -36.16 -30.41 -15.51
C SER A 42 -35.58 -29.93 -14.16
N LEU A 43 -36.45 -29.49 -13.24
CA LEU A 43 -36.09 -29.02 -11.89
C LEU A 43 -36.04 -30.17 -10.87
N GLU A 44 -34.99 -30.24 -10.04
CA GLU A 44 -34.86 -31.16 -8.88
C GLU A 44 -34.34 -30.44 -7.62
N SER A 45 -34.69 -30.93 -6.42
CA SER A 45 -34.26 -30.36 -5.13
C SER A 45 -32.79 -30.65 -4.80
N LEU A 46 -32.10 -29.68 -4.17
CA LEU A 46 -30.65 -29.66 -3.92
C LEU A 46 -30.13 -30.73 -2.93
N SER A 47 -28.98 -31.34 -3.27
CA SER A 47 -28.10 -32.06 -2.35
C SER A 47 -26.64 -31.60 -2.54
N ASP A 48 -25.78 -31.73 -1.51
CA ASP A 48 -24.35 -31.39 -1.60
C ASP A 48 -23.63 -32.12 -2.75
N LYS A 49 -24.11 -33.33 -3.09
CA LYS A 49 -23.60 -34.15 -4.18
C LYS A 49 -23.92 -33.56 -5.56
N THR A 50 -25.06 -32.87 -5.70
CA THR A 50 -25.52 -32.23 -6.94
C THR A 50 -24.73 -30.96 -7.26
N LEU A 51 -24.33 -30.19 -6.24
CA LEU A 51 -23.47 -29.00 -6.38
C LEU A 51 -22.05 -29.34 -6.85
N ALA A 52 -21.53 -30.51 -6.46
CA ALA A 52 -20.16 -30.92 -6.75
C ALA A 52 -19.97 -31.50 -8.17
N SER A 53 -21.05 -31.94 -8.82
CA SER A 53 -21.07 -32.51 -10.17
C SER A 53 -21.60 -31.56 -11.25
N ALA A 54 -22.18 -30.44 -10.85
CA ALA A 54 -22.82 -29.48 -11.76
C ALA A 54 -21.82 -28.82 -12.72
N ALA A 55 -22.17 -28.80 -14.00
CA ALA A 55 -21.37 -28.10 -15.02
C ALA A 55 -21.55 -26.56 -15.03
N TYR A 56 -22.62 -26.02 -14.42
CA TYR A 56 -22.91 -24.58 -14.39
C TYR A 56 -23.55 -24.21 -13.03
N VAL A 57 -23.32 -22.99 -12.51
CA VAL A 57 -23.92 -22.49 -11.25
C VAL A 57 -24.32 -21.02 -11.38
N VAL A 58 -25.60 -20.74 -11.55
CA VAL A 58 -26.19 -19.40 -11.57
C VAL A 58 -26.69 -19.05 -10.16
N SER A 59 -26.36 -17.87 -9.64
CA SER A 59 -26.85 -17.38 -8.35
C SER A 59 -27.17 -15.90 -8.44
N ASP A 60 -28.34 -15.49 -7.96
CA ASP A 60 -28.75 -14.07 -7.82
C ASP A 60 -28.70 -13.55 -6.37
N GLY A 61 -28.66 -14.45 -5.38
CA GLY A 61 -28.61 -14.14 -3.94
C GLY A 61 -27.61 -15.00 -3.16
N ALA A 62 -26.77 -14.32 -2.37
CA ALA A 62 -25.79 -14.83 -1.40
C ALA A 62 -24.48 -15.50 -1.91
N MET A 63 -24.27 -15.68 -3.22
CA MET A 63 -22.94 -15.94 -3.81
C MET A 63 -22.63 -14.91 -4.90
N PRO A 64 -21.35 -14.62 -5.21
CA PRO A 64 -20.99 -13.62 -6.22
C PRO A 64 -21.73 -13.88 -7.52
N SER A 65 -22.42 -12.84 -7.97
CA SER A 65 -23.48 -12.88 -8.96
C SER A 65 -22.95 -13.35 -10.32
N TYR A 66 -23.47 -14.50 -10.79
CA TYR A 66 -23.34 -15.11 -12.13
C TYR A 66 -21.99 -15.78 -12.51
N PHE A 67 -21.85 -17.09 -12.31
CA PHE A 67 -20.76 -17.91 -12.90
C PHE A 67 -21.31 -18.99 -13.86
N ILE A 68 -21.16 -18.81 -15.17
CA ILE A 68 -21.60 -19.78 -16.19
C ILE A 68 -20.35 -20.42 -16.81
N LYS A 69 -20.20 -21.75 -16.81
CA LYS A 69 -19.11 -22.43 -17.55
C LYS A 69 -19.67 -23.17 -18.77
N LYS A 70 -19.47 -22.66 -19.98
CA LYS A 70 -19.96 -23.27 -21.23
C LYS A 70 -18.79 -23.85 -22.03
N ASP A 71 -18.87 -25.14 -22.40
CA ASP A 71 -17.86 -25.84 -23.22
C ASP A 71 -16.41 -25.76 -22.70
N GLY A 72 -16.24 -25.66 -21.37
CA GLY A 72 -14.93 -25.51 -20.73
C GLY A 72 -14.49 -24.06 -20.49
N GLN A 73 -15.22 -23.08 -21.01
CA GLN A 73 -14.96 -21.63 -20.87
C GLN A 73 -15.80 -21.03 -19.74
N THR A 74 -15.24 -20.11 -18.96
CA THR A 74 -15.90 -19.48 -17.79
C THR A 74 -16.42 -18.07 -18.13
N TYR A 75 -17.67 -17.80 -17.82
CA TYR A 75 -18.40 -16.55 -18.01
C TYR A 75 -18.85 -16.05 -16.63
N SER A 76 -18.58 -14.80 -16.25
CA SER A 76 -18.61 -14.43 -14.82
C SER A 76 -19.53 -13.28 -14.40
N HIS A 77 -20.24 -12.59 -15.31
CA HIS A 77 -21.11 -11.51 -14.83
C HIS A 77 -22.10 -10.98 -15.87
N PHE A 78 -23.14 -10.30 -15.38
CA PHE A 78 -23.91 -9.25 -16.05
C PHE A 78 -23.71 -7.94 -15.26
N TYR A 79 -22.78 -7.09 -15.69
CA TYR A 79 -22.53 -5.81 -15.03
C TYR A 79 -23.61 -4.78 -15.40
N ARG A 80 -24.25 -4.17 -14.39
CA ARG A 80 -25.30 -3.15 -14.56
C ARG A 80 -24.94 -1.79 -13.95
N GLY A 81 -23.65 -1.43 -13.91
CA GLY A 81 -23.20 -0.08 -13.50
C GLY A 81 -23.16 0.21 -11.99
N LYS A 82 -23.20 -0.82 -11.12
CA LYS A 82 -23.04 -0.64 -9.66
C LYS A 82 -21.55 -0.56 -9.26
N PRO A 83 -21.19 0.03 -8.10
CA PRO A 83 -19.86 -0.13 -7.52
C PRO A 83 -19.50 -1.61 -7.38
N LEU A 84 -18.27 -1.96 -7.72
CA LEU A 84 -17.83 -3.35 -7.70
C LEU A 84 -17.35 -3.73 -6.30
N GLU A 85 -18.08 -4.64 -5.67
CA GLU A 85 -17.63 -5.30 -4.45
C GLU A 85 -16.31 -6.06 -4.69
N PRO A 86 -15.41 -6.18 -3.69
CA PRO A 86 -14.11 -6.83 -3.86
C PRO A 86 -14.18 -8.27 -4.40
N LEU A 87 -15.20 -9.04 -3.96
CA LEU A 87 -15.44 -10.41 -4.45
C LEU A 87 -15.83 -10.43 -5.93
N LEU A 88 -16.53 -9.39 -6.41
CA LEU A 88 -16.90 -9.26 -7.81
C LEU A 88 -15.68 -8.93 -8.67
N VAL A 89 -14.82 -8.00 -8.23
CA VAL A 89 -13.54 -7.70 -8.91
C VAL A 89 -12.72 -8.97 -9.13
N ARG A 90 -12.54 -9.78 -8.08
CA ARG A 90 -11.80 -11.04 -8.19
C ARG A 90 -12.43 -12.00 -9.18
N SER A 91 -13.76 -12.12 -9.17
CA SER A 91 -14.50 -12.98 -10.10
C SER A 91 -14.23 -12.60 -11.57
N LEU A 92 -14.23 -11.29 -11.87
CA LEU A 92 -13.92 -10.79 -13.21
C LEU A 92 -12.49 -11.13 -13.66
N LEU A 93 -11.50 -11.11 -12.75
CA LEU A 93 -10.10 -11.47 -13.06
C LEU A 93 -9.91 -12.95 -13.42
N HIS A 94 -10.87 -13.81 -13.07
CA HIS A 94 -10.85 -15.24 -13.42
C HIS A 94 -11.72 -15.60 -14.62
N ALA A 95 -12.51 -14.66 -15.12
CA ALA A 95 -13.43 -14.90 -16.21
C ALA A 95 -12.68 -15.09 -17.54
N ASP A 96 -13.09 -16.07 -18.34
CA ASP A 96 -12.66 -16.16 -19.74
C ASP A 96 -13.50 -15.20 -20.61
N TYR A 97 -14.76 -14.94 -20.23
CA TYR A 97 -15.64 -13.95 -20.84
C TYR A 97 -16.47 -13.18 -19.79
N ILE A 98 -16.81 -11.93 -20.10
CA ILE A 98 -17.66 -11.08 -19.25
C ILE A 98 -18.80 -10.55 -20.10
N VAL A 99 -20.04 -10.80 -19.67
CA VAL A 99 -21.22 -10.27 -20.33
C VAL A 99 -21.61 -8.95 -19.65
N THR A 100 -21.87 -7.91 -20.43
CA THR A 100 -22.25 -6.61 -19.85
C THR A 100 -23.14 -5.83 -20.82
N ASP A 101 -24.17 -5.18 -20.27
CA ASP A 101 -25.05 -4.26 -21.01
C ASP A 101 -24.57 -2.80 -20.89
N GLY A 102 -23.51 -2.54 -20.11
CA GLY A 102 -22.85 -1.25 -19.96
C GLY A 102 -21.33 -1.34 -20.12
N GLU A 103 -20.65 -0.20 -20.10
CA GLU A 103 -19.19 -0.18 -20.10
C GLU A 103 -18.64 -0.64 -18.75
N LEU A 104 -17.57 -1.44 -18.78
CA LEU A 104 -16.82 -1.73 -17.56
C LEU A 104 -16.14 -0.45 -17.06
N PRO A 105 -15.98 -0.28 -15.73
CA PRO A 105 -15.18 0.81 -15.17
C PRO A 105 -13.81 0.89 -15.84
N ALA A 106 -13.35 2.10 -16.15
CA ALA A 106 -12.11 2.33 -16.90
C ALA A 106 -10.88 1.64 -16.26
N ASN A 107 -10.81 1.58 -14.93
CA ASN A 107 -9.76 0.90 -14.17
C ASN A 107 -9.76 -0.63 -14.31
N LEU A 108 -10.86 -1.23 -14.78
CA LEU A 108 -10.93 -2.65 -15.14
C LEU A 108 -10.65 -2.91 -16.62
N GLN A 109 -10.88 -1.91 -17.48
CA GLN A 109 -10.71 -2.06 -18.92
C GLN A 109 -9.26 -2.39 -19.26
N GLY A 110 -9.05 -3.58 -19.82
CA GLY A 110 -7.71 -4.07 -20.21
C GLY A 110 -6.86 -4.64 -19.06
N VAL A 111 -7.32 -4.58 -17.79
CA VAL A 111 -6.73 -5.40 -16.71
C VAL A 111 -7.28 -6.83 -16.79
N ILE A 112 -8.56 -6.95 -17.09
CA ILE A 112 -9.25 -8.23 -17.08
C ILE A 112 -8.71 -9.13 -18.21
N PRO A 113 -8.34 -10.39 -17.91
CA PRO A 113 -7.81 -11.31 -18.91
C PRO A 113 -8.86 -11.87 -19.88
N GLY A 114 -10.15 -11.81 -19.51
CA GLY A 114 -11.27 -12.32 -20.29
C GLY A 114 -11.81 -11.34 -21.33
N THR A 115 -12.55 -11.87 -22.30
CA THR A 115 -13.17 -11.06 -23.37
C THR A 115 -14.50 -10.48 -22.90
N VAL A 116 -14.67 -9.16 -23.05
CA VAL A 116 -15.92 -8.46 -22.72
C VAL A 116 -16.87 -8.52 -23.93
N ILE A 117 -18.12 -8.95 -23.71
CA ILE A 117 -19.16 -9.11 -24.73
C ILE A 117 -20.49 -8.53 -24.25
N THR A 118 -21.37 -8.16 -25.18
CA THR A 118 -22.73 -7.69 -24.89
C THR A 118 -23.69 -8.86 -24.64
N SER A 119 -24.82 -8.61 -23.99
CA SER A 119 -25.87 -9.64 -23.83
C SER A 119 -26.37 -10.16 -25.18
N GLN A 120 -26.48 -9.30 -26.19
CA GLN A 120 -26.84 -9.72 -27.55
C GLN A 120 -25.78 -10.66 -28.18
N GLN A 121 -24.48 -10.37 -28.01
CA GLN A 121 -23.40 -11.24 -28.49
C GLN A 121 -23.41 -12.58 -27.77
N TRP A 122 -23.71 -12.58 -26.48
CA TRP A 122 -23.87 -13.79 -25.68
C TRP A 122 -25.05 -14.65 -26.15
N GLU A 123 -26.23 -14.05 -26.31
CA GLU A 123 -27.47 -14.72 -26.76
C GLU A 123 -27.33 -15.31 -28.16
N THR A 124 -26.64 -14.61 -29.06
CA THR A 124 -26.44 -15.04 -30.44
C THR A 124 -25.26 -16.01 -30.61
N GLY A 125 -24.46 -16.23 -29.56
CA GLY A 125 -23.25 -17.06 -29.61
C GLY A 125 -22.10 -16.45 -30.42
N SER A 126 -22.19 -15.16 -30.76
CA SER A 126 -21.17 -14.42 -31.50
C SER A 126 -20.07 -13.95 -30.55
N LEU A 127 -19.10 -14.82 -30.28
CA LEU A 127 -17.97 -14.52 -29.42
C LEU A 127 -16.82 -13.90 -30.24
N PRO A 128 -16.48 -12.62 -30.04
CA PRO A 128 -15.37 -12.00 -30.73
C PRO A 128 -14.05 -12.66 -30.32
N ALA A 129 -13.07 -12.60 -31.23
CA ALA A 129 -11.71 -12.99 -30.90
C ALA A 129 -11.19 -12.16 -29.70
N LYS A 130 -10.33 -12.77 -28.91
CA LYS A 130 -9.70 -12.14 -27.75
C LYS A 130 -9.08 -10.81 -28.16
N ARG A 131 -9.35 -9.73 -27.41
CA ARG A 131 -8.80 -8.38 -27.71
C ARG A 131 -7.29 -8.49 -27.95
N GLU A 132 -6.84 -8.07 -29.13
CA GLU A 132 -5.43 -7.90 -29.44
C GLU A 132 -4.96 -6.49 -29.06
N ASN A 133 -3.82 -6.49 -28.37
CA ASN A 133 -2.92 -5.38 -28.03
C ASN A 133 -3.54 -4.07 -27.54
N ASP A 134 -3.57 -3.98 -26.21
CA ASP A 134 -3.54 -2.71 -25.49
C ASP A 134 -2.09 -2.35 -25.15
N SER A 135 -1.71 -1.09 -25.39
CA SER A 135 -0.34 -0.60 -25.17
C SER A 135 0.00 -0.27 -23.72
N LYS A 136 -0.98 -0.16 -22.81
CA LYS A 136 -0.70 0.19 -21.40
C LYS A 136 -0.06 -0.99 -20.66
N LYS A 137 0.99 -0.72 -19.89
CA LYS A 137 1.67 -1.70 -19.01
C LYS A 137 0.89 -1.87 -17.70
N THR A 138 0.77 -3.10 -17.21
CA THR A 138 0.14 -3.38 -15.91
C THR A 138 1.18 -3.39 -14.79
N ILE A 139 1.01 -2.52 -13.80
CA ILE A 139 1.76 -2.45 -12.55
C ILE A 139 0.97 -3.19 -11.45
N LEU A 140 1.61 -4.17 -10.81
CA LEU A 140 1.12 -4.81 -9.59
C LEU A 140 1.89 -4.26 -8.38
N MET A 141 1.18 -3.77 -7.36
CA MET A 141 1.79 -3.18 -6.17
C MET A 141 1.24 -3.78 -4.87
N TYR A 142 2.13 -3.89 -3.88
CA TYR A 142 1.78 -4.01 -2.47
C TYR A 142 2.34 -2.80 -1.70
N CYS A 143 1.50 -2.16 -0.86
CA CYS A 143 1.80 -0.85 -0.26
C CYS A 143 1.87 -0.85 1.28
N GLY A 144 1.90 -2.02 1.93
CA GLY A 144 2.21 -2.09 3.37
C GLY A 144 1.01 -2.03 4.32
N GLY A 145 -0.15 -2.53 3.93
CA GLY A 145 -1.30 -2.69 4.84
C GLY A 145 -2.03 -1.39 5.19
N PHE A 146 -1.71 -0.27 4.52
CA PHE A 146 -2.40 1.02 4.63
C PHE A 146 -2.51 1.59 6.05
N LYS A 147 -1.55 1.29 6.94
CA LYS A 147 -1.48 1.84 8.30
C LYS A 147 -1.22 3.35 8.28
N ASN A 148 -1.61 4.10 9.31
CA ASN A 148 -1.29 5.53 9.45
C ASN A 148 0.23 5.75 9.64
N ASN A 149 0.97 5.86 8.54
CA ASN A 149 2.42 6.04 8.50
C ASN A 149 2.85 6.71 7.18
N GLY A 150 4.13 7.05 7.07
CA GLY A 150 4.67 7.71 5.87
C GLY A 150 4.68 6.83 4.62
N ILE A 151 4.75 5.50 4.75
CA ILE A 151 4.72 4.55 3.61
C ILE A 151 3.36 4.66 2.90
N THR A 152 2.28 4.60 3.66
CA THR A 152 0.92 4.73 3.15
C THR A 152 0.69 6.09 2.50
N THR A 153 1.10 7.19 3.15
CA THR A 153 1.00 8.53 2.57
C THR A 153 1.76 8.62 1.25
N SER A 154 3.01 8.14 1.21
CA SER A 154 3.82 8.13 -0.01
C SER A 154 3.18 7.28 -1.12
N ALA A 155 2.65 6.10 -0.79
CA ALA A 155 1.99 5.24 -1.76
C ALA A 155 0.74 5.90 -2.36
N ILE A 156 -0.10 6.54 -1.54
CA ILE A 156 -1.29 7.28 -2.01
C ILE A 156 -0.86 8.42 -2.93
N ASN A 157 0.12 9.22 -2.51
CA ASN A 157 0.63 10.34 -3.32
C ASN A 157 1.16 9.85 -4.66
N LEU A 158 1.94 8.77 -4.68
CA LEU A 158 2.45 8.18 -5.91
C LEU A 158 1.30 7.79 -6.84
N LEU A 159 0.30 7.07 -6.31
CA LEU A 159 -0.84 6.59 -7.08
C LEU A 159 -1.70 7.74 -7.65
N HIS A 160 -1.81 8.89 -6.98
CA HIS A 160 -2.50 10.07 -7.55
C HIS A 160 -1.72 10.74 -8.69
N ASN A 161 -0.38 10.64 -8.68
CA ASN A 161 0.48 11.24 -9.69
C ASN A 161 0.77 10.34 -10.91
N LEU A 162 0.29 9.09 -10.92
CA LEU A 162 0.58 8.15 -12.01
C LEU A 162 -0.10 8.54 -13.34
N ASP A 163 0.60 8.27 -14.44
CA ASP A 163 0.11 8.40 -15.79
C ASP A 163 -0.73 7.17 -16.16
N TYR A 164 -2.03 7.27 -15.90
CA TYR A 164 -2.99 6.22 -16.23
C TYR A 164 -3.27 6.10 -17.74
N GLU A 165 -2.70 6.96 -18.60
CA GLU A 165 -2.67 6.74 -20.05
C GLU A 165 -1.57 5.77 -20.48
N ARG A 166 -0.52 5.60 -19.66
CA ARG A 166 0.55 4.62 -19.89
C ARG A 166 0.39 3.35 -19.06
N TYR A 167 -0.23 3.45 -17.88
CA TYR A 167 -0.24 2.36 -16.91
C TYR A 167 -1.63 1.97 -16.42
N ARG A 168 -1.83 0.67 -16.23
CA ARG A 168 -2.90 0.10 -15.41
C ARG A 168 -2.31 -0.31 -14.08
N VAL A 169 -2.99 0.01 -12.98
CA VAL A 169 -2.43 -0.21 -11.65
C VAL A 169 -3.34 -1.11 -10.84
N ILE A 170 -2.77 -2.19 -10.33
CA ILE A 170 -3.42 -3.12 -9.41
C ILE A 170 -2.74 -3.00 -8.06
N VAL A 171 -3.51 -2.68 -7.02
CA VAL A 171 -3.05 -2.68 -5.64
C VAL A 171 -3.74 -3.81 -4.89
N MET A 172 -2.97 -4.70 -4.29
CA MET A 172 -3.50 -5.83 -3.53
C MET A 172 -3.24 -5.70 -2.03
N ASP A 173 -4.21 -6.11 -1.21
CA ASP A 173 -4.08 -6.22 0.24
C ASP A 173 -5.03 -7.30 0.81
N THR A 174 -5.00 -7.54 2.12
CA THR A 174 -5.84 -8.52 2.82
C THR A 174 -7.27 -8.03 3.08
N GLU A 175 -8.19 -8.95 3.35
CA GLU A 175 -9.58 -8.67 3.70
C GLU A 175 -9.76 -8.07 5.11
N ALA A 176 -8.81 -8.32 6.02
CA ALA A 176 -8.89 -7.96 7.43
C ALA A 176 -8.23 -6.62 7.76
N LEU A 177 -8.43 -5.61 6.91
CA LEU A 177 -7.98 -4.25 7.23
C LEU A 177 -8.76 -3.70 8.43
N HIS A 178 -8.05 -3.14 9.41
CA HIS A 178 -8.66 -2.38 10.49
C HIS A 178 -9.33 -1.12 9.91
N ASP A 179 -10.26 -0.50 10.62
CA ASP A 179 -11.05 0.62 10.09
C ASP A 179 -10.17 1.77 9.56
N ASP A 180 -9.09 2.12 10.27
CA ASP A 180 -8.13 3.13 9.83
C ASP A 180 -7.43 2.73 8.52
N CYS A 181 -7.07 1.46 8.37
CA CYS A 181 -6.45 0.94 7.16
C CYS A 181 -7.43 0.95 5.98
N LYS A 182 -8.71 0.62 6.22
CA LYS A 182 -9.76 0.70 5.20
C LYS A 182 -9.94 2.13 4.70
N ARG A 183 -9.99 3.11 5.62
CA ARG A 183 -10.10 4.53 5.24
C ARG A 183 -8.92 4.98 4.37
N ASN A 184 -7.70 4.52 4.64
CA ASN A 184 -6.56 4.84 3.77
C ASN A 184 -6.59 4.09 2.44
N PHE A 185 -7.05 2.85 2.41
CA PHE A 185 -7.27 2.10 1.18
C PHE A 185 -8.33 2.74 0.27
N GLU A 186 -9.31 3.40 0.87
CA GLU A 186 -10.35 4.15 0.14
C GLU A 186 -9.83 5.43 -0.53
N LYS A 187 -8.76 6.03 0.02
CA LYS A 187 -8.12 7.24 -0.51
C LYS A 187 -7.30 7.03 -1.78
N LEU A 188 -7.07 5.79 -2.22
CA LEU A 188 -6.33 5.54 -3.46
C LEU A 188 -7.05 6.15 -4.67
N ASP A 189 -6.31 6.53 -5.72
CA ASP A 189 -6.89 7.02 -6.96
C ASP A 189 -8.01 6.09 -7.46
N PRO A 190 -9.19 6.61 -7.86
CA PRO A 190 -10.29 5.78 -8.36
C PRO A 190 -9.92 4.95 -9.60
N ARG A 191 -8.86 5.32 -10.32
CA ARG A 191 -8.33 4.57 -11.48
C ARG A 191 -7.49 3.36 -11.09
N VAL A 192 -7.17 3.18 -9.80
CA VAL A 192 -6.49 1.98 -9.29
C VAL A 192 -7.49 0.83 -9.19
N LEU A 193 -7.12 -0.34 -9.68
CA LEU A 193 -7.85 -1.56 -9.40
C LEU A 193 -7.43 -2.13 -8.05
N ARG A 194 -8.37 -2.10 -7.11
CA ARG A 194 -8.17 -2.59 -5.74
C ARG A 194 -8.55 -4.06 -5.67
N VAL A 195 -7.62 -4.92 -5.22
CA VAL A 195 -7.84 -6.37 -5.12
C VAL A 195 -7.64 -6.84 -3.69
N THR A 196 -8.70 -7.41 -3.11
CA THR A 196 -8.65 -8.01 -1.77
C THR A 196 -8.32 -9.50 -1.85
N VAL A 197 -7.26 -9.91 -1.16
CA VAL A 197 -6.87 -11.31 -1.00
C VAL A 197 -7.75 -11.95 0.06
N VAL A 198 -8.58 -12.89 -0.38
CA VAL A 198 -9.56 -13.61 0.46
C VAL A 198 -9.10 -15.05 0.66
N GLY A 199 -9.14 -15.50 1.91
CA GLY A 199 -8.75 -16.86 2.32
C GLY A 199 -7.24 -17.11 2.29
N GLY A 200 -6.81 -18.21 2.90
CA GLY A 200 -5.40 -18.59 3.01
C GLY A 200 -4.83 -19.27 1.76
N MET A 201 -3.52 -19.14 1.58
CA MET A 201 -2.78 -19.83 0.53
C MET A 201 -2.79 -21.35 0.73
N LEU A 202 -3.15 -22.08 -0.32
CA LEU A 202 -3.25 -23.54 -0.33
C LEU A 202 -1.91 -24.18 -0.72
N ARG A 203 -1.48 -25.17 0.06
CA ARG A 203 -0.16 -25.81 -0.05
C ARG A 203 -0.30 -27.33 -0.09
N THR A 204 0.54 -27.98 -0.88
CA THR A 204 0.82 -29.42 -0.76
C THR A 204 1.80 -29.68 0.38
N ALA A 205 1.93 -30.93 0.83
CA ALA A 205 2.89 -31.29 1.88
C ALA A 205 4.35 -31.00 1.49
N ALA A 206 4.70 -31.16 0.20
CA ALA A 206 6.05 -30.84 -0.30
C ALA A 206 6.33 -29.34 -0.25
N GLU A 207 5.38 -28.52 -0.72
CA GLU A 207 5.49 -27.06 -0.69
C GLU A 207 5.51 -26.51 0.73
N SER A 208 4.71 -27.09 1.64
CA SER A 208 4.74 -26.71 3.05
C SER A 208 6.12 -26.94 3.67
N LYS A 209 6.77 -28.07 3.36
CA LYS A 209 8.12 -28.37 3.85
C LYS A 209 9.18 -27.46 3.24
N ALA A 210 9.06 -27.14 1.95
CA ALA A 210 9.99 -26.24 1.27
C ALA A 210 9.89 -24.80 1.80
N GLU A 211 8.67 -24.30 2.02
CA GLU A 211 8.46 -22.98 2.61
C GLU A 211 8.95 -22.92 4.07
N GLU A 212 8.69 -23.98 4.86
CA GLU A 212 9.22 -24.08 6.22
C GLU A 212 10.76 -24.03 6.22
N ARG A 213 11.42 -24.82 5.36
CA ARG A 213 12.87 -24.77 5.18
C ARG A 213 13.36 -23.38 4.80
N LEU A 214 12.71 -22.73 3.85
CA LEU A 214 13.05 -21.35 3.49
C LEU A 214 12.97 -20.43 4.71
N PHE A 215 11.94 -20.55 5.55
CA PHE A 215 11.78 -19.64 6.70
C PHE A 215 12.71 -19.96 7.88
N THR A 216 13.15 -21.21 8.03
CA THR A 216 14.02 -21.62 9.15
C THR A 216 15.50 -21.68 8.79
N ALA A 217 15.85 -21.84 7.51
CA ALA A 217 17.20 -22.10 7.03
C ALA A 217 17.55 -21.28 5.76
N SER A 218 16.94 -20.10 5.58
CA SER A 218 17.16 -19.28 4.37
C SER A 218 18.63 -18.94 4.13
N HIS A 219 19.40 -18.71 5.21
CA HIS A 219 20.79 -18.32 5.09
C HIS A 219 21.66 -19.50 4.63
N GLU A 220 21.44 -20.68 5.20
CA GLU A 220 22.11 -21.91 4.78
C GLU A 220 21.82 -22.23 3.31
N LEU A 221 20.53 -22.15 2.91
CA LEU A 221 20.11 -22.33 1.51
C LEU A 221 20.79 -21.30 0.59
N TYR A 222 20.89 -20.06 1.01
CA TYR A 222 21.51 -19.00 0.22
C TYR A 222 23.03 -19.19 0.08
N VAL A 223 23.71 -19.60 1.15
CA VAL A 223 25.15 -19.90 1.12
C VAL A 223 25.44 -21.11 0.24
N GLU A 224 24.58 -22.13 0.27
CA GLU A 224 24.76 -23.36 -0.50
C GLU A 224 24.43 -23.17 -1.99
N PHE A 225 23.32 -22.50 -2.32
CA PHE A 225 22.77 -22.45 -3.67
C PHE A 225 22.84 -21.08 -4.35
N GLY A 226 23.28 -20.05 -3.63
CA GLY A 226 23.36 -18.67 -4.15
C GLY A 226 22.00 -18.02 -4.44
N PRO A 227 21.99 -16.78 -4.95
CA PRO A 227 20.77 -16.00 -5.18
C PRO A 227 19.81 -16.61 -6.21
N GLU A 228 20.32 -17.37 -7.20
CA GLU A 228 19.48 -18.02 -8.20
C GLU A 228 18.84 -19.32 -7.70
N GLY A 229 19.53 -20.02 -6.80
CA GLY A 229 19.20 -21.39 -6.38
C GLY A 229 18.55 -21.52 -5.00
N PHE A 230 18.63 -20.53 -4.12
CA PHE A 230 18.12 -20.66 -2.74
C PHE A 230 16.58 -20.78 -2.66
N LEU A 231 15.87 -20.28 -3.67
CA LEU A 231 14.43 -20.47 -3.81
C LEU A 231 14.16 -21.79 -4.53
N GLU A 232 13.75 -22.79 -3.75
CA GLU A 232 13.28 -24.08 -4.25
C GLU A 232 12.10 -23.93 -5.22
N ASP A 233 12.02 -24.80 -6.22
CA ASP A 233 10.96 -24.74 -7.25
C ASP A 233 9.56 -24.92 -6.65
N GLU A 234 9.44 -25.69 -5.57
CA GLU A 234 8.21 -25.84 -4.80
C GLU A 234 7.72 -24.48 -4.27
N VAL A 235 8.62 -23.65 -3.74
CA VAL A 235 8.27 -22.30 -3.26
C VAL A 235 7.88 -21.42 -4.45
N LYS A 236 8.66 -21.42 -5.53
CA LYS A 236 8.34 -20.66 -6.74
C LYS A 236 6.95 -21.00 -7.28
N ARG A 237 6.65 -22.30 -7.44
CA ARG A 237 5.34 -22.80 -7.92
C ARG A 237 4.20 -22.45 -6.96
N LEU A 238 4.44 -22.53 -5.65
CA LEU A 238 3.45 -22.17 -4.62
C LEU A 238 3.01 -20.71 -4.77
N TYR A 239 3.96 -19.77 -4.79
CA TYR A 239 3.65 -18.34 -4.85
C TYR A 239 3.14 -17.90 -6.23
N GLN A 240 3.61 -18.53 -7.32
CA GLN A 240 3.02 -18.34 -8.66
C GLN A 240 1.58 -18.83 -8.73
N ARG A 241 1.26 -19.97 -8.12
CA ARG A 241 -0.11 -20.48 -8.04
C ARG A 241 -0.99 -19.54 -7.22
N GLU A 242 -0.45 -18.98 -6.15
CA GLU A 242 -1.16 -18.01 -5.31
C GLU A 242 -1.45 -16.71 -6.06
N LEU A 243 -0.49 -16.16 -6.79
CA LEU A 243 -0.75 -15.01 -7.66
C LEU A 243 -1.82 -15.30 -8.70
N ARG A 244 -1.77 -16.49 -9.33
CA ARG A 244 -2.83 -16.93 -10.25
C ARG A 244 -4.18 -17.09 -9.55
N ARG A 245 -4.22 -17.38 -8.24
CA ARG A 245 -5.45 -17.45 -7.40
C ARG A 245 -6.02 -16.07 -7.07
N ILE A 246 -5.18 -15.05 -7.01
CA ILE A 246 -5.56 -13.68 -6.69
C ILE A 246 -5.95 -12.91 -7.97
N LEU A 247 -5.14 -13.03 -9.02
CA LEU A 247 -5.21 -12.19 -10.22
C LEU A 247 -5.60 -12.94 -11.50
N GLY A 248 -5.91 -14.23 -11.41
CA GLY A 248 -6.25 -15.04 -12.57
C GLY A 248 -5.11 -15.12 -13.59
N LYS A 249 -5.41 -14.88 -14.87
CA LYS A 249 -4.43 -14.89 -15.98
C LYS A 249 -3.93 -13.48 -16.33
N THR A 250 -4.16 -12.51 -15.46
CA THR A 250 -3.75 -11.11 -15.70
C THR A 250 -2.26 -11.03 -15.94
N LYS A 251 -1.86 -10.40 -17.05
CA LYS A 251 -0.45 -10.15 -17.36
C LYS A 251 0.05 -9.02 -16.45
N ILE A 252 1.19 -9.25 -15.82
CA ILE A 252 1.88 -8.26 -14.99
C ILE A 252 3.15 -7.88 -15.74
N ASP A 253 3.30 -6.60 -16.09
CA ASP A 253 4.50 -6.11 -16.75
C ASP A 253 5.53 -5.64 -15.72
N ILE A 254 5.05 -5.02 -14.62
CA ILE A 254 5.86 -4.44 -13.56
C ILE A 254 5.31 -4.89 -12.20
N ALA A 255 6.19 -5.33 -11.29
CA ALA A 255 5.83 -5.66 -9.91
C ALA A 255 6.59 -4.75 -8.93
N ILE A 256 5.91 -4.13 -7.97
CA ILE A 256 6.50 -3.21 -7.00
C ILE A 256 6.13 -3.64 -5.59
N ASP A 257 7.13 -4.05 -4.81
CA ASP A 257 7.00 -4.16 -3.36
C ASP A 257 7.30 -2.78 -2.79
N PHE A 258 6.27 -1.97 -2.63
CA PHE A 258 6.42 -0.61 -2.14
C PHE A 258 6.61 -0.56 -0.63
N ASP A 259 6.41 -1.67 0.11
CA ASP A 259 6.58 -1.70 1.56
C ASP A 259 7.94 -2.25 1.97
N GLY A 260 8.30 -3.45 1.50
CA GLY A 260 9.59 -4.09 1.77
C GLY A 260 9.77 -4.69 3.16
N TYR A 261 8.71 -4.90 3.95
CA TYR A 261 8.78 -5.46 5.31
C TYR A 261 8.08 -6.81 5.50
N PHE A 262 7.27 -7.28 4.54
CA PHE A 262 6.46 -8.50 4.71
C PHE A 262 6.82 -9.58 3.69
N LYS A 263 7.49 -10.66 4.15
CA LYS A 263 8.05 -11.69 3.27
C LYS A 263 7.03 -12.38 2.36
N TYR A 264 5.77 -12.53 2.79
CA TYR A 264 4.70 -13.11 1.98
C TYR A 264 4.47 -12.30 0.69
N TRP A 265 4.34 -10.99 0.81
CA TRP A 265 4.11 -10.11 -0.33
C TRP A 265 5.35 -9.98 -1.20
N THR A 266 6.53 -9.88 -0.58
CA THR A 266 7.81 -9.89 -1.29
C THR A 266 7.98 -11.15 -2.13
N LEU A 267 7.65 -12.34 -1.60
CA LEU A 267 7.72 -13.61 -2.33
C LEU A 267 6.72 -13.67 -3.49
N LEU A 268 5.48 -13.18 -3.31
CA LEU A 268 4.52 -13.07 -4.42
C LEU A 268 5.12 -12.20 -5.54
N LEU A 269 5.60 -11.00 -5.22
CA LEU A 269 6.10 -10.05 -6.21
C LEU A 269 7.40 -10.54 -6.87
N ALA A 270 8.32 -11.13 -6.11
CA ALA A 270 9.55 -11.74 -6.62
C ALA A 270 9.26 -12.87 -7.62
N THR A 271 8.22 -13.67 -7.39
CA THR A 271 7.84 -14.82 -8.23
C THR A 271 6.79 -14.49 -9.31
N SER A 272 6.41 -13.22 -9.44
CA SER A 272 5.32 -12.76 -10.32
C SER A 272 5.49 -13.01 -11.81
N GLY A 273 6.71 -13.26 -12.26
CA GLY A 273 7.03 -13.34 -13.69
C GLY A 273 6.96 -11.99 -14.41
N ALA A 274 6.83 -10.87 -13.68
CA ALA A 274 6.92 -9.53 -14.24
C ALA A 274 8.29 -9.29 -14.88
N ASN A 275 8.31 -8.52 -15.98
CA ASN A 275 9.54 -8.17 -16.71
C ASN A 275 10.41 -7.18 -15.95
N ARG A 276 9.80 -6.39 -15.05
CA ARG A 276 10.49 -5.44 -14.18
C ARG A 276 9.96 -5.56 -12.77
N LYS A 277 10.85 -5.62 -11.78
CA LYS A 277 10.53 -5.80 -10.36
C LYS A 277 11.32 -4.81 -9.52
N LEU A 278 10.60 -4.06 -8.68
CA LEU A 278 11.17 -3.07 -7.77
C LEU A 278 10.80 -3.42 -6.33
N ILE A 279 11.72 -3.18 -5.40
CA ILE A 279 11.44 -3.25 -3.96
C ILE A 279 11.91 -1.97 -3.27
N TYR A 280 11.05 -1.36 -2.46
CA TYR A 280 11.33 -0.10 -1.79
C TYR A 280 11.94 -0.28 -0.40
N GLN A 281 12.77 0.68 -0.01
CA GLN A 281 13.38 0.81 1.31
C GLN A 281 13.04 2.20 1.88
N HIS A 282 12.09 2.24 2.80
CA HIS A 282 11.61 3.50 3.39
C HIS A 282 12.47 4.00 4.54
N ASN A 283 13.34 3.15 5.08
CA ASN A 283 14.24 3.47 6.19
C ASN A 283 15.59 2.77 6.00
N GLU A 284 16.48 2.96 6.97
CA GLU A 284 17.70 2.16 7.07
C GLU A 284 17.34 0.73 7.54
N MET A 285 17.50 -0.24 6.65
CA MET A 285 16.91 -1.57 6.80
C MET A 285 17.59 -2.42 7.88
N MET A 286 18.91 -2.25 8.13
CA MET A 286 19.60 -2.94 9.22
C MET A 286 19.23 -2.38 10.60
N GLN A 287 18.86 -1.11 10.70
CA GLN A 287 18.29 -0.55 11.93
C GLN A 287 16.93 -1.16 12.20
N GLU A 288 16.07 -1.27 11.18
CA GLU A 288 14.77 -1.94 11.31
C GLU A 288 14.91 -3.44 11.63
N TYR A 289 15.92 -4.11 11.06
CA TYR A 289 16.28 -5.49 11.41
C TYR A 289 16.62 -5.66 12.90
N ARG A 290 17.31 -4.67 13.48
CA ARG A 290 17.76 -4.67 14.88
C ARG A 290 16.74 -4.07 15.85
N LYS A 291 15.65 -3.49 15.35
CA LYS A 291 14.61 -2.84 16.16
C LYS A 291 13.89 -3.86 17.04
N LYS A 292 13.88 -3.59 18.34
CA LYS A 292 13.16 -4.40 19.34
C LYS A 292 11.88 -3.73 19.79
N LEU A 293 10.85 -4.54 20.05
CA LEU A 293 9.64 -4.16 20.78
C LEU A 293 9.55 -5.11 21.98
N GLY A 294 9.88 -4.59 23.17
CA GLY A 294 10.07 -5.44 24.35
C GLY A 294 11.25 -6.41 24.16
N VAL A 295 10.99 -7.71 24.23
CA VAL A 295 12.00 -8.76 24.08
C VAL A 295 12.19 -9.21 22.63
N ASP A 296 11.22 -8.95 21.76
CA ASP A 296 11.18 -9.45 20.39
C ASP A 296 11.73 -8.44 19.37
N TYR A 297 12.31 -8.96 18.29
CA TYR A 297 12.70 -8.13 17.15
C TYR A 297 11.52 -7.94 16.21
N LYS A 298 11.17 -6.69 15.93
CA LYS A 298 9.94 -6.32 15.22
C LYS A 298 9.86 -6.89 13.81
N HIS A 299 10.96 -6.81 13.06
CA HIS A 299 10.99 -7.14 11.61
C HIS A 299 12.00 -8.23 11.24
N ARG A 300 12.76 -8.73 12.21
CA ARG A 300 13.93 -9.60 11.93
C ARG A 300 13.58 -10.88 11.19
N VAL A 301 12.46 -11.51 11.52
CA VAL A 301 12.01 -12.76 10.89
C VAL A 301 11.70 -12.55 9.42
N ASP A 302 11.01 -11.47 9.06
CA ASP A 302 10.69 -11.16 7.67
C ASP A 302 11.93 -10.68 6.91
N LEU A 303 12.70 -9.77 7.49
CA LEU A 303 13.89 -9.19 6.85
C LEU A 303 15.00 -10.22 6.59
N ASN A 304 15.10 -11.28 7.41
CA ASN A 304 16.00 -12.41 7.15
C ASN A 304 15.76 -13.05 5.78
N VAL A 305 14.51 -13.10 5.30
CA VAL A 305 14.16 -13.67 4.00
C VAL A 305 14.21 -12.58 2.92
N ILE A 306 13.69 -11.39 3.21
CA ILE A 306 13.61 -10.28 2.25
C ILE A 306 15.00 -9.84 1.78
N PHE A 307 16.00 -9.77 2.66
CA PHE A 307 17.35 -9.38 2.26
C PHE A 307 17.97 -10.34 1.23
N LEU A 308 17.61 -11.63 1.31
CA LEU A 308 18.08 -12.65 0.37
C LEU A 308 17.28 -12.61 -0.94
N LEU A 309 16.04 -12.11 -0.90
CA LEU A 309 15.19 -11.89 -2.07
C LEU A 309 15.60 -10.66 -2.89
N TYR A 310 16.45 -9.76 -2.39
CA TYR A 310 16.85 -8.55 -3.12
C TYR A 310 17.41 -8.82 -4.52
N ASN A 311 18.11 -9.94 -4.74
CA ASN A 311 18.60 -10.30 -6.07
C ASN A 311 17.50 -10.74 -7.05
N SER A 312 16.29 -11.05 -6.54
CA SER A 312 15.11 -11.31 -7.37
C SER A 312 14.43 -10.04 -7.88
N PHE A 313 14.91 -8.85 -7.51
CA PHE A 313 14.43 -7.55 -7.98
C PHE A 313 15.49 -6.88 -8.86
N ASP A 314 15.03 -6.13 -9.86
CA ASP A 314 15.89 -5.40 -10.80
C ASP A 314 16.46 -4.13 -10.16
N LYS A 315 15.67 -3.48 -9.30
CA LYS A 315 16.08 -2.32 -8.52
C LYS A 315 15.57 -2.40 -7.08
N ILE A 316 16.42 -1.94 -6.17
CA ILE A 316 16.16 -1.79 -4.75
C ILE A 316 16.17 -0.29 -4.50
N VAL A 317 15.01 0.29 -4.21
CA VAL A 317 14.75 1.72 -4.30
C VAL A 317 14.63 2.31 -2.91
N SER A 318 15.61 3.09 -2.48
CA SER A 318 15.49 3.88 -1.25
C SER A 318 14.74 5.19 -1.52
N VAL A 319 14.01 5.69 -0.53
CA VAL A 319 13.21 6.93 -0.68
C VAL A 319 14.04 8.23 -0.67
N ALA A 320 15.33 8.13 -0.36
CA ALA A 320 16.26 9.25 -0.34
C ALA A 320 17.68 8.77 -0.64
N GLU A 321 18.50 9.68 -1.18
CA GLU A 321 19.89 9.39 -1.54
C GLU A 321 20.70 8.89 -0.35
N HIS A 322 20.63 9.57 0.78
CA HIS A 322 21.34 9.15 1.98
C HIS A 322 20.87 7.79 2.50
N THR A 323 19.56 7.49 2.41
CA THR A 323 19.02 6.18 2.78
C THR A 323 19.58 5.09 1.86
N ARG A 324 19.73 5.36 0.57
CA ARG A 324 20.43 4.45 -0.36
C ARG A 324 21.86 4.20 0.11
N ASP A 325 22.64 5.24 0.40
CA ASP A 325 24.04 5.08 0.83
C ASP A 325 24.20 4.19 2.05
N LEU A 326 23.37 4.45 3.08
CA LEU A 326 23.41 3.67 4.31
C LEU A 326 23.03 2.21 4.06
N ASN A 327 21.97 1.99 3.27
CA ASN A 327 21.51 0.65 2.95
C ASN A 327 22.53 -0.10 2.09
N GLU A 328 23.09 0.53 1.06
CA GLU A 328 24.11 -0.05 0.19
C GLU A 328 25.36 -0.41 0.99
N ALA A 329 25.88 0.52 1.80
CA ALA A 329 27.06 0.26 2.63
C ALA A 329 26.89 -0.97 3.54
N LYS A 330 25.68 -1.19 4.06
CA LYS A 330 25.38 -2.28 5.00
C LYS A 330 24.93 -3.57 4.33
N LEU A 331 24.30 -3.51 3.16
CA LEU A 331 23.65 -4.65 2.51
C LEU A 331 24.31 -5.09 1.21
N ARG A 332 25.31 -4.35 0.68
CA ARG A 332 26.02 -4.69 -0.58
C ARG A 332 26.59 -6.10 -0.62
N HIS A 333 26.88 -6.71 0.53
CA HIS A 333 27.40 -8.08 0.62
C HIS A 333 26.33 -9.15 0.31
N LEU A 334 25.05 -8.78 0.27
CA LEU A 334 23.92 -9.64 -0.09
C LEU A 334 23.35 -9.32 -1.48
N VAL A 335 23.80 -8.24 -2.12
CA VAL A 335 23.21 -7.73 -3.38
C VAL A 335 24.26 -7.71 -4.48
N GLU A 336 24.01 -8.50 -5.54
CA GLU A 336 24.82 -8.53 -6.74
C GLU A 336 24.69 -7.21 -7.51
N ASN A 337 25.81 -6.68 -8.00
CA ASN A 337 25.87 -5.38 -8.68
C ASN A 337 25.17 -4.27 -7.86
N SER A 338 25.42 -4.25 -6.55
CA SER A 338 24.76 -3.34 -5.60
C SER A 338 24.77 -1.88 -6.04
N SER A 339 25.86 -1.37 -6.60
CA SER A 339 25.96 0.00 -7.11
C SER A 339 25.00 0.32 -8.27
N GLU A 340 24.57 -0.70 -9.02
CA GLU A 340 23.61 -0.56 -10.12
C GLU A 340 22.17 -0.86 -9.67
N LYS A 341 21.99 -1.79 -8.74
CA LYS A 341 20.67 -2.23 -8.25
C LYS A 341 20.12 -1.31 -7.15
N MET A 342 20.97 -0.82 -6.25
CA MET A 342 20.57 0.00 -5.11
C MET A 342 20.54 1.48 -5.52
N VAL A 343 19.35 1.98 -5.73
CA VAL A 343 19.07 3.33 -6.26
C VAL A 343 18.19 4.11 -5.30
N TYR A 344 17.91 5.36 -5.62
CA TYR A 344 16.93 6.14 -4.87
C TYR A 344 15.91 6.82 -5.78
N VAL A 345 14.71 7.02 -5.24
CA VAL A 345 13.62 7.80 -5.84
C VAL A 345 12.96 8.58 -4.72
N HIS A 346 12.86 9.91 -4.86
CA HIS A 346 12.16 10.73 -3.89
C HIS A 346 10.67 10.40 -3.85
N ASN A 347 10.05 10.49 -2.66
CA ASN A 347 8.59 10.36 -2.58
C ASN A 347 7.91 11.53 -3.30
N SER A 348 6.93 11.22 -4.13
CA SER A 348 6.06 12.22 -4.74
C SER A 348 5.11 12.86 -3.71
N LEU A 349 4.60 14.03 -4.05
CA LEU A 349 3.67 14.81 -3.25
C LEU A 349 2.32 14.91 -3.94
N ASP A 350 1.25 14.84 -3.16
CA ASP A 350 -0.06 15.30 -3.59
C ASP A 350 -0.31 16.71 -3.04
N TYR A 351 0.44 17.67 -3.58
CA TYR A 351 0.43 19.04 -3.09
C TYR A 351 -0.94 19.72 -3.31
N GLU A 352 -1.67 19.34 -4.36
CA GLU A 352 -3.03 19.85 -4.60
C GLU A 352 -3.99 19.37 -3.51
N ALA A 353 -3.93 18.09 -3.11
CA ALA A 353 -4.74 17.59 -2.01
C ALA A 353 -4.37 18.25 -0.67
N VAL A 354 -3.07 18.47 -0.40
CA VAL A 354 -2.62 19.17 0.82
C VAL A 354 -3.18 20.59 0.86
N LEU A 355 -3.04 21.37 -0.23
CA LEU A 355 -3.54 22.74 -0.30
C LEU A 355 -5.06 22.80 -0.15
N LYS A 356 -5.78 21.92 -0.86
CA LYS A 356 -7.24 21.83 -0.77
C LYS A 356 -7.69 21.47 0.65
N ALA A 357 -7.06 20.47 1.26
CA ALA A 357 -7.39 20.04 2.61
C ALA A 357 -7.07 21.12 3.65
N ALA A 358 -6.07 21.97 3.41
CA ALA A 358 -5.73 23.09 4.29
C ALA A 358 -6.73 24.26 4.25
N ASP A 359 -7.60 24.30 3.23
CA ASP A 359 -8.68 25.29 3.09
C ASP A 359 -9.99 24.85 3.77
N GLU A 360 -10.04 23.64 4.32
CA GLU A 360 -11.17 23.16 5.12
C GLU A 360 -11.26 23.89 6.48
N ALA A 361 -12.44 23.86 7.10
CA ALA A 361 -12.63 24.42 8.43
C ALA A 361 -11.84 23.58 9.47
N PRO A 362 -11.09 24.22 10.38
CA PRO A 362 -10.34 23.49 11.38
C PRO A 362 -11.25 22.90 12.46
N ASP A 363 -10.95 21.67 12.89
CA ASP A 363 -11.64 21.03 14.03
C ASP A 363 -11.34 21.73 15.37
N VAL A 364 -10.22 22.47 15.44
CA VAL A 364 -9.74 23.16 16.63
C VAL A 364 -9.37 24.59 16.25
N GLU A 365 -10.00 25.56 16.90
CA GLU A 365 -9.62 26.97 16.80
C GLU A 365 -8.46 27.27 17.76
N LEU A 366 -7.44 27.95 17.24
CA LEU A 366 -6.28 28.40 18.00
C LEU A 366 -6.49 29.83 18.51
N ASP A 367 -5.90 30.15 19.67
CA ASP A 367 -5.93 31.48 20.25
C ASP A 367 -5.06 32.45 19.45
N LYS A 368 -5.61 33.59 19.03
CA LYS A 368 -4.91 34.51 18.11
C LYS A 368 -3.75 35.26 18.77
N ASP A 369 -3.71 35.32 20.09
CA ASP A 369 -2.67 36.03 20.85
C ASP A 369 -1.49 35.11 21.23
N SER A 370 -1.57 33.81 20.89
CA SER A 370 -0.56 32.81 21.21
C SER A 370 0.33 32.48 19.99
N PHE A 371 1.58 32.09 20.25
CA PHE A 371 2.51 31.61 19.22
C PHE A 371 2.59 30.08 19.23
N TYR A 372 2.27 29.43 18.12
CA TYR A 372 2.08 27.99 18.05
C TYR A 372 3.21 27.26 17.34
N PHE A 373 3.85 26.37 18.10
CA PHE A 373 4.63 25.26 17.57
C PHE A 373 3.71 24.06 17.35
N VAL A 374 3.96 23.30 16.28
CA VAL A 374 3.24 22.06 16.00
C VAL A 374 4.19 20.95 15.55
N THR A 375 3.92 19.74 16.01
CA THR A 375 4.58 18.53 15.52
C THR A 375 3.53 17.47 15.18
N MET A 376 3.80 16.69 14.13
CA MET A 376 2.89 15.67 13.62
C MET A 376 3.62 14.35 13.45
N GLY A 377 3.03 13.27 13.96
CA GLY A 377 3.55 11.92 13.74
C GLY A 377 3.20 10.94 14.86
N ARG A 378 3.67 9.71 14.72
CA ARG A 378 3.48 8.66 15.73
C ARG A 378 4.11 9.08 17.07
N LEU A 379 3.40 8.88 18.17
CA LEU A 379 3.94 9.12 19.51
C LEU A 379 4.82 7.93 19.91
N SER A 380 6.10 7.97 19.55
CA SER A 380 7.03 6.86 19.71
C SER A 380 8.48 7.35 19.90
N PRO A 381 9.39 6.52 20.47
CA PRO A 381 10.74 6.96 20.85
C PRO A 381 11.56 7.57 19.71
N GLU A 382 11.39 7.09 18.47
CA GLU A 382 12.09 7.64 17.31
C GLU A 382 11.70 9.08 16.97
N LYS A 383 10.51 9.53 17.38
CA LYS A 383 10.02 10.90 17.13
C LYS A 383 10.36 11.87 18.26
N ASN A 384 10.99 11.43 19.34
CA ASN A 384 11.63 12.27 20.37
C ASN A 384 10.74 13.37 21.02
N GLN A 385 9.40 13.20 21.03
CA GLN A 385 8.50 14.25 21.52
C GLN A 385 8.69 14.55 23.01
N ARG A 386 9.15 13.57 23.79
CA ARG A 386 9.46 13.77 25.21
C ARG A 386 10.53 14.85 25.42
N VAL A 387 11.65 14.77 24.70
CA VAL A 387 12.74 15.76 24.81
C VAL A 387 12.27 17.12 24.31
N LEU A 388 11.43 17.16 23.27
CA LEU A 388 10.80 18.39 22.82
C LEU A 388 9.96 19.05 23.93
N ILE A 389 9.11 18.29 24.64
CA ILE A 389 8.29 18.82 25.76
C ILE A 389 9.19 19.31 26.90
N GLU A 390 10.26 18.58 27.22
CA GLU A 390 11.22 18.97 28.25
C GLU A 390 11.97 20.26 27.90
N ALA A 391 12.34 20.46 26.62
CA ALA A 391 12.92 21.72 26.13
C ALA A 391 11.88 22.85 26.13
N PHE A 392 10.62 22.54 25.78
CA PHE A 392 9.55 23.52 25.69
C PHE A 392 9.22 24.19 27.04
N LYS A 393 9.47 23.51 28.16
CA LYS A 393 9.39 24.11 29.50
C LYS A 393 10.24 25.38 29.63
N GLU A 394 11.48 25.34 29.14
CA GLU A 394 12.41 26.47 29.23
C GLU A 394 12.00 27.61 28.29
N VAL A 395 11.40 27.27 27.14
CA VAL A 395 10.80 28.24 26.21
C VAL A 395 9.65 28.99 26.88
N VAL A 396 8.69 28.27 27.48
CA VAL A 396 7.53 28.86 28.17
C VAL A 396 7.95 29.78 29.33
N ALA A 397 9.05 29.45 30.02
CA ALA A 397 9.59 30.29 31.08
C ALA A 397 10.09 31.66 30.57
N LYS A 398 10.50 31.73 29.29
CA LYS A 398 10.99 32.96 28.64
C LYS A 398 9.92 33.66 27.80
N ARG A 399 8.98 32.91 27.22
CA ARG A 399 7.96 33.35 26.25
C ARG A 399 6.64 32.66 26.59
N HIS A 400 5.86 33.29 27.47
CA HIS A 400 4.65 32.69 28.04
C HIS A 400 3.52 32.50 27.01
N GLU A 401 3.53 33.27 25.92
CA GLU A 401 2.61 33.16 24.79
C GLU A 401 2.84 31.90 23.95
N ALA A 402 3.97 31.20 24.12
CA ALA A 402 4.27 30.00 23.36
C ALA A 402 3.34 28.84 23.74
N LYS A 403 2.83 28.16 22.71
CA LYS A 403 2.02 26.94 22.79
C LYS A 403 2.62 25.84 21.89
N LEU A 404 2.49 24.59 22.30
CA LEU A 404 2.94 23.42 21.55
C LEU A 404 1.77 22.47 21.33
N VAL A 405 1.54 22.10 20.08
CA VAL A 405 0.51 21.14 19.67
C VAL A 405 1.17 19.88 19.15
N LEU A 406 0.79 18.74 19.70
CA LEU A 406 1.25 17.43 19.25
C LEU A 406 0.08 16.69 18.62
N ILE A 407 0.20 16.41 17.32
CA ILE A 407 -0.78 15.68 16.53
C ILE A 407 -0.27 14.26 16.28
N GLY A 408 -1.10 13.28 16.59
CA GLY A 408 -0.84 11.86 16.36
C GLY A 408 -1.11 10.99 17.57
N ASN A 409 -0.88 9.70 17.40
CA ASN A 409 -1.12 8.68 18.42
C ASN A 409 0.05 7.68 18.47
N GLY A 410 0.17 6.91 19.54
CA GLY A 410 1.23 5.92 19.68
C GLY A 410 1.46 5.48 21.13
N GLU A 411 2.43 4.59 21.30
CA GLU A 411 2.75 3.94 22.58
C GLU A 411 3.21 4.90 23.69
N LEU A 412 3.67 6.10 23.33
CA LEU A 412 4.10 7.10 24.31
C LEU A 412 2.98 8.05 24.74
N LYS A 413 1.74 7.87 24.29
CA LYS A 413 0.66 8.84 24.56
C LYS A 413 0.48 9.10 26.06
N GLU A 414 0.36 8.04 26.85
CA GLU A 414 0.17 8.13 28.30
C GLU A 414 1.40 8.73 29.01
N GLU A 415 2.60 8.32 28.60
CA GLU A 415 3.86 8.84 29.13
C GLU A 415 4.00 10.34 28.88
N LEU A 416 3.72 10.79 27.65
CA LEU A 416 3.81 12.21 27.29
C LEU A 416 2.79 13.05 28.08
N ALA A 417 1.57 12.54 28.30
CA ALA A 417 0.58 13.21 29.14
C ALA A 417 1.05 13.36 30.59
N GLU A 418 1.69 12.33 31.15
CA GLU A 418 2.26 12.37 32.49
C GLU A 418 3.42 13.37 32.59
N VAL A 419 4.31 13.42 31.58
CA VAL A 419 5.41 14.39 31.52
C VAL A 419 4.86 15.82 31.47
N ILE A 420 3.85 16.09 30.66
CA ILE A 420 3.21 17.42 30.58
C ILE A 420 2.69 17.86 31.96
N GLY A 421 1.98 16.96 32.67
CA GLY A 421 1.46 17.24 34.01
C GLY A 421 2.56 17.46 35.05
N LYS A 422 3.60 16.61 35.05
CA LYS A 422 4.75 16.76 35.96
C LYS A 422 5.51 18.07 35.76
N LEU A 423 5.54 18.59 34.54
CA LEU A 423 6.21 19.85 34.21
C LEU A 423 5.31 21.08 34.38
N GLY A 424 4.01 20.90 34.67
CA GLY A 424 3.04 21.99 34.81
C GLY A 424 2.72 22.69 33.49
N LEU A 425 2.74 21.95 32.38
CA LEU A 425 2.62 22.49 31.01
C LEU A 425 1.22 22.30 30.40
N GLU A 426 0.21 21.91 31.16
CA GLU A 426 -1.13 21.57 30.65
C GLU A 426 -1.81 22.74 29.92
N LYS A 427 -1.45 23.98 30.26
CA LYS A 427 -1.95 25.19 29.59
C LYS A 427 -1.17 25.57 28.34
N HIS A 428 -0.01 24.96 28.11
CA HIS A 428 0.92 25.31 27.04
C HIS A 428 1.13 24.17 26.04
N VAL A 429 0.89 22.92 26.42
CA VAL A 429 1.09 21.75 25.57
C VAL A 429 -0.23 21.00 25.40
N THR A 430 -0.65 20.80 24.15
CA THR A 430 -1.89 20.07 23.81
C THR A 430 -1.56 18.78 23.06
N LEU A 431 -1.98 17.64 23.61
CA LEU A 431 -1.99 16.34 22.91
C LEU A 431 -3.35 16.16 22.23
N LEU A 432 -3.42 16.38 20.92
CA LEU A 432 -4.70 16.28 20.18
C LEU A 432 -5.11 14.84 19.84
N GLY A 433 -4.16 13.90 19.87
CA GLY A 433 -4.40 12.55 19.37
C GLY A 433 -4.41 12.51 17.84
N GLN A 434 -5.02 11.46 17.29
CA GLN A 434 -5.14 11.29 15.84
C GLN A 434 -6.17 12.28 15.28
N VAL A 435 -5.73 13.16 14.37
CA VAL A 435 -6.60 14.08 13.62
C VAL A 435 -6.80 13.54 12.20
N VAL A 436 -8.02 13.64 11.67
CA VAL A 436 -8.35 13.13 10.32
C VAL A 436 -7.71 13.99 9.24
N ASN A 437 -7.89 15.30 9.32
CA ASN A 437 -7.26 16.29 8.46
C ASN A 437 -6.46 17.30 9.31
N PRO A 438 -5.13 17.17 9.42
CA PRO A 438 -4.31 18.06 10.24
C PRO A 438 -3.98 19.39 9.53
N PHE A 439 -4.23 19.52 8.23
CA PHE A 439 -3.73 20.64 7.43
C PHE A 439 -4.35 22.01 7.77
N PRO A 440 -5.66 22.14 8.07
CA PRO A 440 -6.24 23.40 8.52
C PRO A 440 -5.62 23.91 9.82
N LEU A 441 -5.27 22.99 10.72
CA LEU A 441 -4.62 23.31 11.99
C LEU A 441 -3.15 23.68 11.77
N LEU A 442 -2.41 22.88 10.99
CA LEU A 442 -1.03 23.18 10.61
C LEU A 442 -0.91 24.54 9.91
N LYS A 443 -1.88 24.90 9.07
CA LYS A 443 -1.96 26.21 8.40
C LYS A 443 -2.09 27.38 9.38
N GLN A 444 -2.74 27.18 10.53
CA GLN A 444 -2.87 28.20 11.58
C GLN A 444 -1.65 28.31 12.49
N CYS A 445 -0.88 27.23 12.67
CA CYS A 445 0.33 27.28 13.48
C CYS A 445 1.45 28.10 12.82
N ASP A 446 2.36 28.63 13.64
CA ASP A 446 3.46 29.47 13.20
C ASP A 446 4.67 28.65 12.74
N VAL A 447 5.04 27.63 13.52
CA VAL A 447 6.28 26.86 13.31
C VAL A 447 6.00 25.36 13.38
N PHE A 448 6.42 24.63 12.35
CA PHE A 448 6.49 23.17 12.40
C PHE A 448 7.82 22.72 13.00
N ILE A 449 7.77 21.84 14.00
CA ILE A 449 8.96 21.28 14.65
C ILE A 449 9.05 19.76 14.49
N LEU A 450 10.18 19.28 13.97
CA LEU A 450 10.49 17.86 13.84
C LEU A 450 11.69 17.49 14.73
N PRO A 451 11.46 16.99 15.97
CA PRO A 451 12.53 16.70 16.92
C PRO A 451 13.16 15.30 16.73
N SER A 452 12.81 14.58 15.66
CA SER A 452 13.07 13.15 15.49
C SER A 452 14.52 12.72 15.68
N ASN A 453 14.70 11.50 16.20
CA ASN A 453 15.99 10.84 16.32
C ASN A 453 16.44 10.21 14.99
N HIS A 454 15.50 9.66 14.22
CA HIS A 454 15.74 9.01 12.93
C HIS A 454 14.51 9.10 12.02
N GLU A 455 14.73 9.28 10.71
CA GLU A 455 13.72 9.30 9.65
C GLU A 455 14.35 8.78 8.35
N GLY A 456 13.57 8.11 7.49
CA GLY A 456 13.93 7.90 6.10
C GLY A 456 13.78 9.20 5.30
N GLN A 457 12.56 9.49 4.85
CA GLN A 457 12.18 10.80 4.31
C GLN A 457 10.91 11.27 5.03
N PRO A 458 10.98 12.28 5.91
CA PRO A 458 9.84 12.71 6.71
C PRO A 458 8.84 13.50 5.85
N MET A 459 7.80 12.81 5.36
CA MET A 459 6.72 13.42 4.56
C MET A 459 6.09 14.67 5.22
N VAL A 460 6.00 14.68 6.55
CA VAL A 460 5.47 15.82 7.32
C VAL A 460 6.28 17.11 7.15
N LEU A 461 7.58 17.04 6.82
CA LEU A 461 8.35 18.23 6.46
C LEU A 461 7.92 18.77 5.10
N LEU A 462 7.76 17.90 4.10
CA LEU A 462 7.33 18.29 2.75
C LEU A 462 5.92 18.88 2.79
N GLU A 463 5.02 18.29 3.58
CA GLU A 463 3.67 18.80 3.84
C GLU A 463 3.70 20.20 4.48
N ALA A 464 4.56 20.41 5.50
CA ALA A 464 4.73 21.72 6.13
C ALA A 464 5.32 22.76 5.16
N LEU A 465 6.24 22.36 4.29
CA LEU A 465 6.81 23.22 3.25
C LEU A 465 5.78 23.63 2.20
N ILE A 466 4.88 22.73 1.77
CA ILE A 466 3.76 23.05 0.88
C ILE A 466 2.89 24.16 1.49
N LEU A 467 2.64 24.09 2.80
CA LEU A 467 1.87 25.09 3.54
C LEU A 467 2.70 26.31 3.99
N ARG A 468 3.94 26.43 3.48
CA ARG A 468 4.85 27.57 3.73
C ARG A 468 5.10 27.82 5.21
N LYS A 469 5.20 26.76 6.01
CA LYS A 469 5.50 26.86 7.44
C LYS A 469 6.99 27.11 7.66
N ALA A 470 7.29 27.94 8.67
CA ALA A 470 8.62 27.96 9.25
C ALA A 470 8.93 26.58 9.85
N ILE A 471 10.14 26.08 9.63
CA ILE A 471 10.54 24.73 10.07
C ILE A 471 11.75 24.81 11.00
N VAL A 472 11.67 24.08 12.10
CA VAL A 472 12.80 23.72 12.95
C VAL A 472 12.89 22.21 13.00
N ALA A 473 14.04 21.63 12.68
CA ALA A 473 14.20 20.18 12.69
C ALA A 473 15.57 19.77 13.22
N THR A 474 15.63 18.62 13.89
CA THR A 474 16.90 18.01 14.25
C THR A 474 17.70 17.63 13.01
N ASP A 475 19.02 17.83 13.07
CA ASP A 475 19.96 17.58 11.99
C ASP A 475 20.28 16.09 11.88
N ILE A 476 19.28 15.37 11.40
CA ILE A 476 19.35 13.96 11.04
C ILE A 476 19.30 13.84 9.51
N PRO A 477 19.78 12.71 8.94
CA PRO A 477 19.90 12.64 7.49
C PRO A 477 18.59 12.84 6.72
N GLY A 478 17.47 12.32 7.22
CA GLY A 478 16.16 12.54 6.61
C GLY A 478 15.74 14.02 6.57
N SER A 479 15.92 14.76 7.68
CA SER A 479 15.66 16.21 7.72
C SER A 479 16.62 16.97 6.82
N ARG A 480 17.90 16.63 6.83
CA ARG A 480 18.94 17.29 6.02
C ARG A 480 18.64 17.18 4.53
N SER A 481 18.25 15.99 4.06
CA SER A 481 17.90 15.74 2.65
C SER A 481 16.74 16.60 2.11
N ILE A 482 15.98 17.26 2.99
CA ILE A 482 14.87 18.15 2.63
C ILE A 482 15.23 19.61 2.92
N LEU A 483 15.99 19.91 3.97
CA LEU A 483 16.15 21.28 4.49
C LEU A 483 17.50 21.93 4.22
N GLU A 484 18.52 21.18 3.77
CA GLU A 484 19.91 21.66 3.61
C GLU A 484 20.04 22.89 2.69
N ASP A 485 19.10 23.03 1.77
CA ASP A 485 18.99 24.11 0.79
C ASP A 485 18.42 25.42 1.35
N GLY A 486 18.26 25.52 2.67
CA GLY A 486 17.75 26.71 3.35
C GLY A 486 16.23 26.76 3.45
N TYR A 487 15.55 25.62 3.41
CA TYR A 487 14.08 25.53 3.57
C TYR A 487 13.64 25.47 5.04
N GLY A 488 14.56 25.31 5.98
CA GLY A 488 14.27 25.27 7.41
C GLY A 488 15.52 25.28 8.26
N LEU A 489 15.34 25.49 9.57
CA LEU A 489 16.43 25.54 10.52
C LEU A 489 16.79 24.12 11.00
N LEU A 490 17.98 23.65 10.63
CA LEU A 490 18.57 22.41 11.15
C LEU A 490 19.33 22.68 12.44
N ILE A 491 19.05 21.90 13.49
CA ILE A 491 19.67 22.01 14.81
C ILE A 491 20.25 20.68 15.28
N PRO A 492 21.35 20.64 16.05
CA PRO A 492 21.81 19.40 16.69
C PRO A 492 20.70 18.74 17.53
N ASN A 493 20.70 17.41 17.61
CA ASN A 493 19.70 16.67 18.36
C ASN A 493 20.00 16.64 19.87
N SER A 494 19.72 17.74 20.57
CA SER A 494 19.76 17.82 22.02
C SER A 494 18.64 18.73 22.56
N LYS A 495 18.36 18.61 23.87
CA LYS A 495 17.36 19.44 24.54
C LYS A 495 17.68 20.94 24.41
N GLU A 496 18.94 21.31 24.61
CA GLU A 496 19.42 22.70 24.58
C GLU A 496 19.26 23.31 23.18
N HIS A 497 19.53 22.54 22.13
CA HIS A 497 19.40 23.01 20.75
C HIS A 497 17.94 23.04 20.29
N LEU A 498 17.07 22.17 20.82
CA LEU A 498 15.63 22.26 20.61
C LEU A 498 15.07 23.54 21.24
N GLU A 499 15.50 23.88 22.45
CA GLU A 499 15.17 25.15 23.11
C GLU A 499 15.64 26.35 22.27
N ASP A 500 16.92 26.39 21.89
CA ASP A 500 17.48 27.45 21.06
C ASP A 500 16.75 27.60 19.72
N GLY A 501 16.50 26.49 19.01
CA GLY A 501 15.79 26.49 17.74
C GLY A 501 14.37 27.06 17.85
N MET A 502 13.65 26.73 18.93
CA MET A 502 12.32 27.30 19.20
C MET A 502 12.39 28.80 19.53
N LEU A 503 13.36 29.23 20.35
CA LEU A 503 13.54 30.66 20.67
C LEU A 503 13.91 31.49 19.43
N ARG A 504 14.76 30.95 18.55
CA ARG A 504 15.11 31.56 17.27
C ARG A 504 13.89 31.68 16.37
N ALA A 505 13.08 30.64 16.27
CA ALA A 505 11.85 30.68 15.47
C ALA A 505 10.84 31.71 16.01
N LEU A 506 10.70 31.82 17.33
CA LEU A 506 9.92 32.88 18.00
C LEU A 506 10.40 34.31 17.71
N ASN A 507 11.67 34.47 17.33
CA ASN A 507 12.26 35.75 16.93
C ASN A 507 12.27 35.94 15.40
N GLY A 508 11.70 35.01 14.63
CA GLY A 508 11.73 35.04 13.16
C GLY A 508 13.10 34.68 12.55
N GLU A 509 14.01 34.09 13.33
CA GLU A 509 15.38 33.73 12.91
C GLU A 509 15.44 32.33 12.29
N VAL A 510 14.50 32.07 11.38
CA VAL A 510 14.41 30.83 10.59
C VAL A 510 14.56 31.14 9.10
N PRO A 511 15.07 30.19 8.30
CA PRO A 511 15.10 30.36 6.85
C PRO A 511 13.70 30.53 6.26
N THR A 512 13.58 31.36 5.23
CA THR A 512 12.32 31.74 4.58
C THR A 512 12.25 31.36 3.09
N LYS A 513 13.18 30.52 2.63
CA LYS A 513 13.21 30.08 1.22
C LYS A 513 11.92 29.34 0.90
N GLU A 514 11.24 29.75 -0.17
CA GLU A 514 10.04 29.05 -0.64
C GLU A 514 10.40 27.72 -1.30
N PHE A 515 9.67 26.67 -0.95
CA PHE A 515 9.82 25.34 -1.55
C PHE A 515 8.95 25.20 -2.79
N ASP A 516 9.59 24.98 -3.94
CA ASP A 516 8.89 24.69 -5.20
C ASP A 516 8.47 23.21 -5.26
N TYR A 517 7.32 22.94 -4.64
CA TYR A 517 6.74 21.59 -4.60
C TYR A 517 6.32 21.07 -5.98
N VAL A 518 6.09 21.94 -6.97
CA VAL A 518 5.70 21.52 -8.34
C VAL A 518 6.92 20.93 -9.03
N THR A 519 8.03 21.67 -9.06
CA THR A 519 9.29 21.21 -9.65
C THR A 519 9.82 19.98 -8.91
N TYR A 520 9.73 19.96 -7.57
CA TYR A 520 10.08 18.79 -6.77
C TYR A 520 9.28 17.55 -7.18
N ASN A 521 7.96 17.68 -7.29
CA ASN A 521 7.09 16.56 -7.61
C ASN A 521 7.31 16.07 -9.05
N GLN A 522 7.53 16.97 -10.01
CA GLN A 522 7.89 16.60 -11.37
C GLN A 522 9.17 15.76 -11.39
N HIS A 523 10.22 16.21 -10.70
CA HIS A 523 11.49 15.47 -10.63
C HIS A 523 11.31 14.09 -9.96
N ALA A 524 10.57 14.02 -8.85
CA ALA A 524 10.26 12.74 -8.18
C ALA A 524 9.56 11.75 -9.12
N MET A 525 8.60 12.23 -9.92
CA MET A 525 7.88 11.40 -10.90
C MET A 525 8.76 10.99 -12.08
N GLU A 526 9.63 11.87 -12.58
CA GLU A 526 10.61 11.54 -13.62
C GLU A 526 11.56 10.43 -13.16
N MET A 527 12.08 10.52 -11.94
CA MET A 527 12.89 9.46 -11.32
C MET A 527 12.12 8.14 -11.23
N PHE A 528 10.86 8.18 -10.77
CA PHE A 528 10.01 7.00 -10.65
C PHE A 528 9.79 6.32 -12.01
N TYR A 529 9.42 7.08 -13.05
CA TYR A 529 9.21 6.50 -14.39
C TYR A 529 10.49 5.93 -14.98
N GLY A 530 11.64 6.55 -14.73
CA GLY A 530 12.94 5.99 -15.11
C GLY A 530 13.23 4.63 -14.49
N MET A 531 12.60 4.29 -13.35
CA MET A 531 12.72 2.95 -12.74
C MET A 531 11.80 1.90 -13.39
N LEU A 532 10.76 2.32 -14.11
CA LEU A 532 9.79 1.43 -14.77
C LEU A 532 10.22 1.01 -16.18
N GLU A 533 11.15 1.74 -16.76
CA GLU A 533 11.79 1.48 -18.06
C GLU A 533 13.01 0.56 -17.87
#